data_AF-A0A3S0DAV0-F1
#
_entry.id   AF-A0A3S0DAV0-F1
#
_cell.length_a   1.000
_cell.length_b   1.000
_cell.length_c   1.000
_cell.angle_alpha   90.00
_cell.angle_beta   90.00
_cell.angle_gamma   90.00
#
_symmetry.space_group_name_H-M   'P 1'
#
loop_
_entity.id
_entity.type
_entity.pdbx_description
1 polymer ?
#
loop_
_entity_poly.entity_id
_entity_poly.type
_entity_poly.pdbx_seq_one_letter_code
_entity_poly.pdbx_strand_id
1 'polypeptide(L)'
;MNSFLRRVALLSVCVMAMAGCSEQPVTPRAMPKVPEDQMHKSIVEQAHQVDQTVVDGWFFGQEPRLFKSGYRKTTPEQKADFAMDYAKMVADSGQQMDVKWDSYIPYSKRREFAIAWWSDPAHDTEYVKQDPKYKVLWIHEALLDGSELWWRSYEKLGSGKVPPPAVLAHDAEQSLVSKYSESDHNPGSFSTQPR
;
A
#
# COMPACT_ATOMS: atom_id res chain seq x y z
N MET A 1 1.89 -65.05 -43.64
CA MET A 1 0.91 -64.07 -44.16
C MET A 1 0.13 -63.49 -42.99
N ASN A 2 0.22 -62.17 -42.83
CA ASN A 2 -0.74 -61.22 -42.24
C ASN A 2 -1.33 -61.56 -40.86
N SER A 3 -0.85 -60.95 -39.78
CA SER A 3 -1.16 -59.58 -39.34
C SER A 3 -2.61 -59.44 -38.85
N PHE A 4 -2.79 -59.10 -37.58
CA PHE A 4 -3.52 -57.89 -37.13
C PHE A 4 -3.89 -57.99 -35.64
N LEU A 5 -3.39 -57.00 -34.87
CA LEU A 5 -4.07 -56.34 -33.75
C LEU A 5 -4.30 -57.20 -32.48
N ARG A 6 -4.14 -56.71 -31.25
CA ARG A 6 -3.89 -55.38 -30.67
C ARG A 6 -3.80 -55.61 -29.15
N ARG A 7 -3.21 -54.62 -28.46
CA ARG A 7 -3.54 -54.13 -27.11
C ARG A 7 -2.78 -54.67 -25.88
N VAL A 8 -2.12 -53.70 -25.22
CA VAL A 8 -2.15 -53.39 -23.76
C VAL A 8 -1.23 -54.30 -22.91
N ALA A 9 -0.39 -53.87 -21.95
CA ALA A 9 0.00 -52.62 -21.29
C ALA A 9 1.47 -52.83 -20.81
N LEU A 10 2.38 -51.87 -20.87
CA LEU A 10 2.61 -50.79 -19.89
C LEU A 10 2.67 -51.27 -18.42
N LEU A 11 3.89 -51.36 -17.87
CA LEU A 11 4.22 -50.84 -16.54
C LEU A 11 5.75 -50.79 -16.38
N SER A 12 6.31 -49.66 -16.79
CA SER A 12 7.66 -49.22 -16.44
C SER A 12 7.55 -48.49 -15.10
N VAL A 13 8.23 -49.00 -14.06
CA VAL A 13 8.35 -48.32 -12.77
C VAL A 13 9.56 -47.39 -12.86
N CYS A 14 9.32 -46.12 -13.18
CA CYS A 14 10.32 -45.06 -12.99
C CYS A 14 10.28 -44.58 -11.54
N VAL A 15 11.33 -44.90 -10.79
CA VAL A 15 11.63 -44.29 -9.49
C VAL A 15 12.03 -42.84 -9.74
N MET A 16 11.17 -41.88 -9.36
CA MET A 16 11.55 -40.47 -9.36
C MET A 16 12.37 -40.16 -8.10
N ALA A 17 13.62 -39.77 -8.30
CA ALA A 17 14.45 -39.13 -7.30
C ALA A 17 13.87 -37.74 -7.01
N MET A 18 13.32 -37.55 -5.82
CA MET A 18 12.96 -36.23 -5.29
C MET A 18 14.25 -35.50 -4.92
N ALA A 19 14.76 -34.67 -5.83
CA ALA A 19 15.76 -33.68 -5.51
C ALA A 19 15.14 -32.71 -4.49
N GLY A 20 15.65 -32.72 -3.27
CA GLY A 20 15.28 -31.76 -2.24
C GLY A 20 15.61 -30.35 -2.72
N CYS A 21 14.56 -29.53 -2.88
CA CYS A 21 14.72 -28.08 -2.91
C CYS A 21 15.29 -27.67 -1.55
N SER A 22 16.60 -27.46 -1.50
CA SER A 22 17.26 -26.77 -0.40
C SER A 22 16.76 -25.33 -0.42
N GLU A 23 15.82 -25.00 0.48
CA GLU A 23 15.45 -23.63 0.79
C GLU A 23 16.70 -22.95 1.36
N GLN A 24 17.44 -22.25 0.50
CA GLN A 24 18.46 -21.33 1.00
C GLN A 24 17.74 -20.25 1.81
N PRO A 25 18.16 -19.97 3.05
CA PRO A 25 17.57 -18.89 3.83
C PRO A 25 17.77 -17.59 3.06
N VAL A 26 16.66 -16.97 2.66
CA VAL A 26 16.66 -15.64 2.06
C VAL A 26 17.09 -14.68 3.15
N THR A 27 18.37 -14.32 3.19
CA THR A 27 18.84 -13.22 4.03
C THR A 27 18.06 -11.97 3.64
N PRO A 28 17.33 -11.32 4.57
CA PRO A 28 16.61 -10.09 4.27
C PRO A 28 17.62 -9.06 3.77
N ARG A 29 17.48 -8.65 2.51
CA ARG A 29 18.30 -7.57 1.97
C ARG A 29 17.82 -6.30 2.64
N ALA A 30 18.60 -5.79 3.59
CA ALA A 30 18.26 -4.56 4.30
C ALA A 30 17.98 -3.43 3.28
N MET A 31 16.78 -2.89 3.36
CA MET A 31 16.31 -1.73 2.62
C MET A 31 17.29 -0.56 2.83
N PRO A 32 17.75 0.14 1.75
CA PRO A 32 18.61 1.31 1.91
C PRO A 32 18.03 2.33 2.89
N LYS A 33 18.80 2.70 3.91
CA LYS A 33 18.37 3.74 4.85
C LYS A 33 18.50 5.10 4.18
N VAL A 34 17.35 5.70 3.87
CA VAL A 34 17.26 7.07 3.33
C VAL A 34 17.18 8.05 4.52
N PRO A 35 17.97 9.14 4.55
CA PRO A 35 17.84 10.17 5.58
C PRO A 35 16.45 10.81 5.57
N GLU A 36 15.85 11.04 6.74
CA GLU A 36 14.48 11.56 6.88
C GLU A 36 14.26 12.88 6.13
N ASP A 37 15.19 13.83 6.23
CA ASP A 37 15.10 15.12 5.51
C ASP A 37 15.09 14.96 3.98
N GLN A 38 15.85 14.00 3.46
CA GLN A 38 15.87 13.72 2.01
C GLN A 38 14.56 13.06 1.57
N MET A 39 14.03 12.19 2.43
CA MET A 39 12.76 11.53 2.19
C MET A 39 11.61 12.54 2.16
N HIS A 40 11.51 13.36 3.20
CA HIS A 40 10.51 14.43 3.30
C HIS A 40 10.57 15.37 2.09
N LYS A 41 11.76 15.87 1.75
CA LYS A 41 11.94 16.74 0.57
C LYS A 41 11.49 16.06 -0.71
N SER A 42 11.82 14.79 -0.91
CA SER A 42 11.36 14.04 -2.08
C SER A 42 9.84 13.92 -2.10
N ILE A 43 9.20 13.66 -0.95
CA ILE A 43 7.74 13.55 -0.87
C ILE A 43 7.07 14.89 -1.22
N VAL A 44 7.57 16.02 -0.69
CA VAL A 44 7.06 17.36 -1.05
C VAL A 44 7.14 17.60 -2.56
N GLU A 45 8.30 17.31 -3.17
CA GLU A 45 8.48 17.43 -4.62
C GLU A 45 7.50 16.55 -5.40
N GLN A 46 7.29 15.31 -4.96
CA GLN A 46 6.35 14.39 -5.60
C GLN A 46 4.92 14.89 -5.47
N ALA A 47 4.48 15.21 -4.25
CA ALA A 47 3.15 15.74 -3.98
C ALA A 47 2.85 16.97 -4.84
N HIS A 48 3.81 17.91 -4.95
CA HIS A 48 3.68 19.07 -5.81
C HIS A 48 3.53 18.70 -7.30
N GLN A 49 4.31 17.73 -7.81
CA GLN A 49 4.22 17.29 -9.22
C GLN A 49 2.89 16.60 -9.53
N VAL A 50 2.45 15.71 -8.64
CA VAL A 50 1.26 14.87 -8.85
C VAL A 50 -0.04 15.58 -8.47
N ASP A 51 0.03 16.73 -7.79
CA ASP A 51 -1.10 17.65 -7.62
C ASP A 51 -1.40 18.45 -8.90
N GLN A 52 -0.42 18.59 -9.80
CA GLN A 52 -0.55 19.35 -11.05
C GLN A 52 -0.97 18.50 -12.25
N THR A 53 -1.04 17.18 -12.07
CA THR A 53 -1.25 16.21 -13.15
C THR A 53 -2.24 15.13 -12.72
N VAL A 54 -2.91 14.51 -13.68
CA VAL A 54 -3.66 13.27 -13.42
C VAL A 54 -2.70 12.12 -13.62
N VAL A 55 -2.36 11.44 -12.54
CA VAL A 55 -1.53 10.23 -12.56
C VAL A 55 -2.44 9.02 -12.50
N ASP A 56 -2.42 8.21 -13.56
CA ASP A 56 -3.14 6.95 -13.60
C ASP A 56 -2.41 5.86 -12.79
N GLY A 57 -3.16 4.88 -12.29
CA GLY A 57 -2.61 3.79 -11.48
C GLY A 57 -2.00 4.23 -10.14
N TRP A 58 -2.38 5.39 -9.62
CA TRP A 58 -1.87 5.93 -8.37
C TRP A 58 -2.37 5.15 -7.15
N PHE A 59 -3.67 4.88 -7.12
CA PHE A 59 -4.24 4.06 -6.06
C PHE A 59 -4.23 2.59 -6.51
N PHE A 60 -3.57 1.74 -5.71
CA PHE A 60 -3.50 0.28 -5.89
C PHE A 60 -3.16 -0.18 -7.32
N GLY A 61 -2.42 0.63 -8.07
CA GLY A 61 -2.00 0.33 -9.44
C GLY A 61 -3.12 0.36 -10.49
N GLN A 62 -4.32 0.87 -10.16
CA GLN A 62 -5.47 0.82 -11.06
C GLN A 62 -6.23 2.14 -11.18
N GLU A 63 -6.38 2.89 -10.08
CA GLU A 63 -7.19 4.10 -10.09
C GLU A 63 -6.35 5.36 -10.21
N PRO A 64 -6.83 6.37 -10.95
CA PRO A 64 -6.14 7.65 -11.03
C PRO A 64 -6.19 8.37 -9.70
N ARG A 65 -5.22 9.26 -9.49
CA ARG A 65 -5.16 10.14 -8.32
C ARG A 65 -6.26 11.21 -8.36
N LEU A 66 -7.49 10.83 -8.01
CA LEU A 66 -8.66 11.70 -7.99
C LEU A 66 -9.28 11.76 -6.59
N PHE A 67 -9.15 12.92 -5.97
CA PHE A 67 -9.69 13.18 -4.63
C PHE A 67 -11.09 13.79 -4.69
N LYS A 68 -12.00 13.19 -3.92
CA LYS A 68 -13.40 13.60 -3.75
C LYS A 68 -13.58 14.44 -2.49
N SER A 69 -12.68 14.33 -1.51
CA SER A 69 -12.76 15.08 -0.26
C SER A 69 -12.02 16.43 -0.31
N GLY A 70 -12.04 17.16 0.80
CA GLY A 70 -11.24 18.37 0.98
C GLY A 70 -9.72 18.12 0.96
N TYR A 71 -9.26 16.86 1.11
CA TYR A 71 -7.85 16.46 1.07
C TYR A 71 -7.13 16.92 -0.20
N ARG A 72 -7.88 17.08 -1.30
CA ARG A 72 -7.37 17.67 -2.55
C ARG A 72 -6.74 19.05 -2.40
N LYS A 73 -7.10 19.79 -1.34
CA LYS A 73 -6.61 21.14 -1.04
C LYS A 73 -5.47 21.16 -0.02
N THR A 74 -5.15 20.02 0.58
CA THR A 74 -4.01 19.86 1.50
C THR A 74 -2.72 20.19 0.76
N THR A 75 -1.84 20.96 1.40
CA THR A 75 -0.58 21.38 0.76
C THR A 75 0.39 20.20 0.58
N PRO A 76 1.33 20.28 -0.37
CA PRO A 76 2.38 19.27 -0.53
C PRO A 76 3.16 18.98 0.77
N GLU A 77 3.42 20.01 1.58
CA GLU A 77 4.11 19.88 2.88
C GLU A 77 3.28 19.07 3.87
N GLN A 78 2.00 19.41 4.04
CA GLN A 78 1.12 18.65 4.93
C GLN A 78 0.96 17.19 4.48
N LYS A 79 0.89 16.93 3.16
CA LYS A 79 0.88 15.56 2.62
C LYS A 79 2.18 14.83 2.95
N ALA A 80 3.33 15.51 2.88
CA ALA A 80 4.62 14.94 3.21
C ALA A 80 4.77 14.62 4.70
N ASP A 81 4.35 15.54 5.57
CA ASP A 81 4.36 15.33 7.02
C ASP A 81 3.51 14.12 7.39
N PHE A 82 2.27 14.04 6.87
CA PHE A 82 1.39 12.89 7.07
C PHE A 82 2.01 11.59 6.54
N ALA A 83 2.58 11.60 5.33
CA ALA A 83 3.19 10.42 4.73
C ALA A 83 4.37 9.90 5.56
N MET A 84 5.21 10.79 6.09
CA MET A 84 6.34 10.44 6.97
C MET A 84 5.86 9.83 8.28
N ASP A 85 4.92 10.47 8.97
CA ASP A 85 4.40 9.98 10.25
C ASP A 85 3.62 8.67 10.08
N TYR A 86 2.88 8.53 8.97
CA TYR A 86 2.17 7.31 8.66
C TYR A 86 3.12 6.14 8.38
N ALA A 87 4.15 6.35 7.54
CA ALA A 87 5.18 5.34 7.31
C ALA A 87 5.91 4.96 8.59
N LYS A 88 6.18 5.94 9.46
CA LYS A 88 6.75 5.70 10.80
C LYS A 88 5.82 4.85 11.66
N MET A 89 4.52 5.14 11.71
CA MET A 89 3.53 4.34 12.44
C MET A 89 3.51 2.89 11.94
N VAL A 90 3.56 2.69 10.62
CA VAL A 90 3.62 1.35 10.01
C VAL A 90 4.89 0.60 10.43
N ALA A 91 6.04 1.26 10.38
CA ALA A 91 7.32 0.69 10.78
C ALA A 91 7.38 0.36 12.29
N ASP A 92 6.94 1.29 13.15
CA ASP A 92 6.93 1.12 14.61
C ASP A 92 5.95 0.02 15.06
N SER A 93 4.91 -0.25 14.26
CA SER A 93 3.97 -1.36 14.46
C SER A 93 4.53 -2.73 14.04
N GLY A 94 5.72 -2.77 13.42
CA GLY A 94 6.41 -3.99 13.05
C GLY A 94 5.87 -4.69 11.79
N GLN A 95 5.16 -3.98 10.91
CA GLN A 95 4.72 -4.56 9.64
C GLN A 95 5.91 -4.93 8.74
N GLN A 96 5.89 -6.14 8.20
CA GLN A 96 6.92 -6.72 7.32
C GLN A 96 6.24 -7.62 6.27
N MET A 97 5.32 -7.07 5.48
CA MET A 97 4.52 -7.84 4.51
C MET A 97 5.34 -8.47 3.38
N ASP A 98 6.58 -8.01 3.19
CA ASP A 98 7.57 -8.57 2.27
C ASP A 98 8.12 -9.92 2.74
N VAL A 99 8.07 -10.20 4.05
CA VAL A 99 8.54 -11.45 4.66
C VAL A 99 7.38 -12.26 5.26
N LYS A 100 6.45 -11.57 5.94
CA LYS A 100 5.40 -12.15 6.76
C LYS A 100 4.06 -11.44 6.47
N TRP A 101 3.22 -12.06 5.65
CA TRP A 101 1.97 -11.46 5.20
C TRP A 101 0.97 -11.10 6.32
N ASP A 102 0.86 -11.93 7.35
CA ASP A 102 0.00 -11.71 8.53
C ASP A 102 0.52 -10.61 9.47
N SER A 103 1.64 -9.95 9.13
CA SER A 103 2.09 -8.72 9.82
C SER A 103 1.32 -7.47 9.39
N TYR A 104 0.41 -7.57 8.41
CA TYR A 104 -0.43 -6.45 7.98
C TYR A 104 -1.15 -5.78 9.15
N ILE A 105 -1.05 -4.45 9.22
CA ILE A 105 -1.77 -3.63 10.18
C ILE A 105 -3.20 -3.43 9.66
N PRO A 106 -4.24 -3.84 10.43
CA PRO A 106 -5.63 -3.68 10.01
C PRO A 106 -6.01 -2.23 9.69
N TYR A 107 -6.95 -2.06 8.76
CA TYR A 107 -7.43 -0.74 8.33
C TYR A 107 -7.94 0.10 9.49
N SER A 108 -8.63 -0.51 10.47
CA SER A 108 -9.12 0.16 11.67
C SER A 108 -8.03 0.93 12.42
N LYS A 109 -6.84 0.33 12.61
CA LYS A 109 -5.70 0.98 13.28
C LYS A 109 -5.11 2.11 12.44
N ARG A 110 -5.01 1.93 11.12
CA ARG A 110 -4.55 2.95 10.17
C ARG A 110 -5.50 4.16 10.19
N ARG A 111 -6.80 3.89 10.19
CA ARG A 111 -7.87 4.89 10.31
C ARG A 111 -7.82 5.63 11.63
N GLU A 112 -7.63 4.93 12.76
CA GLU A 112 -7.49 5.55 14.08
C GLU A 112 -6.31 6.53 14.13
N PHE A 113 -5.14 6.10 13.64
CA PHE A 113 -3.97 6.97 13.49
C PHE A 113 -4.29 8.20 12.65
N ALA A 114 -4.87 8.01 11.47
CA ALA A 114 -5.14 9.12 10.57
C ALA A 114 -6.20 10.09 11.13
N ILE A 115 -7.23 9.58 11.81
CA ILE A 115 -8.20 10.44 12.51
C ILE A 115 -7.49 11.28 13.56
N ALA A 116 -6.64 10.68 14.39
CA ALA A 116 -5.91 11.41 15.42
C ALA A 116 -5.02 12.50 14.80
N TRP A 117 -4.27 12.17 13.76
CA TRP A 117 -3.36 13.10 13.07
C TRP A 117 -4.13 14.27 12.43
N TRP A 118 -5.14 13.99 11.60
CA TRP A 118 -5.90 15.03 10.91
C TRP A 118 -6.82 15.85 11.83
N SER A 119 -7.18 15.31 13.00
CA SER A 119 -7.96 16.06 13.99
C SER A 119 -7.14 17.04 14.81
N ASP A 120 -5.81 16.95 14.78
CA ASP A 120 -4.94 17.90 15.47
C ASP A 120 -4.87 19.22 14.67
N PRO A 121 -5.32 20.36 15.24
CA PRO A 121 -5.26 21.65 14.58
C PRO A 121 -3.83 22.11 14.25
N ALA A 122 -2.80 21.52 14.86
CA ALA A 122 -1.40 21.75 14.49
C ALA A 122 -1.06 21.23 13.10
N HIS A 123 -1.78 20.21 12.63
CA HIS A 123 -1.54 19.56 11.33
C HIS A 123 -2.50 20.09 10.26
N ASP A 124 -3.78 20.25 10.58
CA ASP A 124 -4.77 20.79 9.64
C ASP A 124 -5.99 21.40 10.33
N THR A 125 -6.46 22.53 9.82
CA THR A 125 -7.66 23.20 10.37
C THR A 125 -8.91 23.00 9.53
N GLU A 126 -8.80 22.40 8.33
CA GLU A 126 -9.89 22.22 7.39
C GLU A 126 -10.60 20.86 7.59
N TYR A 127 -9.87 19.82 7.94
CA TYR A 127 -10.37 18.49 8.24
C TYR A 127 -11.45 18.55 9.32
N VAL A 128 -11.18 19.23 10.43
CA VAL A 128 -12.10 19.32 11.57
C VAL A 128 -13.44 19.97 11.20
N LYS A 129 -13.46 20.83 10.18
CA LYS A 129 -14.65 21.53 9.67
C LYS A 129 -15.48 20.69 8.68
N GLN A 130 -14.94 19.59 8.16
CA GLN A 130 -15.65 18.74 7.20
C GLN A 130 -16.82 18.00 7.83
N ASP A 131 -17.88 17.77 7.05
CA ASP A 131 -18.96 16.86 7.45
C ASP A 131 -18.42 15.44 7.70
N PRO A 132 -19.08 14.64 8.58
CA PRO A 132 -18.63 13.29 8.89
C PRO A 132 -18.37 12.41 7.67
N LYS A 133 -19.23 12.48 6.64
CA LYS A 133 -19.05 11.72 5.39
C LYS A 133 -17.77 12.09 4.64
N TYR A 134 -17.43 13.38 4.60
CA TYR A 134 -16.24 13.87 3.93
C TYR A 134 -14.97 13.63 4.75
N LYS A 135 -15.08 13.59 6.09
CA LYS A 135 -13.97 13.13 6.95
C LYS A 135 -13.60 11.68 6.67
N VAL A 136 -14.58 10.80 6.49
CA VAL A 136 -14.30 9.38 6.14
C VAL A 136 -13.56 9.28 4.80
N LEU A 137 -14.03 10.00 3.78
CA LEU A 137 -13.35 10.05 2.47
C LEU A 137 -11.94 10.64 2.58
N TRP A 138 -11.77 11.71 3.36
CA TRP A 138 -10.46 12.34 3.60
C TRP A 138 -9.46 11.36 4.19
N ILE A 139 -9.85 10.64 5.26
CA ILE A 139 -8.97 9.66 5.88
C ILE A 139 -8.59 8.56 4.90
N HIS A 140 -9.55 8.07 4.10
CA HIS A 140 -9.27 7.04 3.13
C HIS A 140 -8.28 7.50 2.04
N GLU A 141 -8.54 8.68 1.46
CA GLU A 141 -7.69 9.30 0.45
C GLU A 141 -6.28 9.58 1.00
N ALA A 142 -6.17 10.10 2.22
CA ALA A 142 -4.90 10.38 2.86
C ALA A 142 -4.08 9.11 3.12
N LEU A 143 -4.70 8.02 3.58
CA LEU A 143 -4.00 6.75 3.82
C LEU A 143 -3.43 6.16 2.53
N LEU A 144 -4.20 6.17 1.44
CA LEU A 144 -3.74 5.66 0.15
C LEU A 144 -2.66 6.57 -0.44
N ASP A 145 -2.91 7.87 -0.49
CA ASP A 145 -2.00 8.85 -1.08
C ASP A 145 -0.69 8.98 -0.30
N GLY A 146 -0.77 9.03 1.04
CA GLY A 146 0.40 9.14 1.90
C GLY A 146 1.34 7.93 1.77
N SER A 147 0.78 6.71 1.74
CA SER A 147 1.57 5.49 1.51
C SER A 147 2.21 5.49 0.12
N GLU A 148 1.47 5.87 -0.92
CA GLU A 148 2.00 5.96 -2.29
C GLU A 148 3.08 7.03 -2.44
N LEU A 149 2.87 8.22 -1.88
CA LEU A 149 3.84 9.32 -1.88
C LEU A 149 5.17 8.94 -1.22
N TRP A 150 5.09 8.26 -0.06
CA TRP A 150 6.26 7.71 0.61
C TRP A 150 6.93 6.67 -0.29
N TRP A 151 6.18 5.69 -0.79
CA TRP A 151 6.70 4.60 -1.61
C TRP A 151 7.44 5.10 -2.86
N ARG A 152 6.82 6.01 -3.63
CA ARG A 152 7.43 6.57 -4.84
C ARG A 152 8.70 7.36 -4.53
N SER A 153 8.72 8.06 -3.40
CA SER A 153 9.92 8.78 -2.95
C SER A 153 11.04 7.82 -2.57
N TYR A 154 10.67 6.73 -1.90
CA TYR A 154 11.60 5.66 -1.57
C TYR A 154 12.18 5.00 -2.83
N GLU A 155 11.36 4.70 -3.84
CA GLU A 155 11.81 4.15 -5.13
C GLU A 155 12.78 5.11 -5.84
N LYS A 156 12.42 6.40 -5.90
CA LYS A 156 13.23 7.46 -6.54
C LYS A 156 14.61 7.58 -5.89
N LEU A 157 14.68 7.54 -4.56
CA LEU A 157 15.93 7.68 -3.81
C LEU A 157 16.72 6.35 -3.74
N GLY A 158 16.02 5.22 -3.79
CA GLY A 158 16.56 3.86 -3.62
C GLY A 158 17.46 3.34 -4.75
N SER A 159 17.78 4.15 -5.77
CA SER A 159 18.70 3.81 -6.87
C SER A 159 18.36 2.50 -7.59
N GLY A 160 17.06 2.15 -7.71
CA GLY A 160 16.61 0.92 -8.37
C GLY A 160 16.90 -0.39 -7.61
N LYS A 161 17.17 -0.31 -6.30
CA LYS A 161 17.49 -1.48 -5.46
C LYS A 161 16.32 -2.02 -4.64
N VAL A 162 15.10 -1.53 -4.88
CA VAL A 162 13.91 -2.01 -4.17
C VAL A 162 13.68 -3.48 -4.54
N PRO A 163 13.68 -4.40 -3.58
CA PRO A 163 13.53 -5.82 -3.88
C PRO A 163 12.09 -6.12 -4.32
N PRO A 164 11.86 -7.03 -5.29
CA PRO A 164 10.51 -7.35 -5.77
C PRO A 164 9.49 -7.70 -4.66
N PRO A 165 9.85 -8.42 -3.59
CA PRO A 165 8.93 -8.66 -2.46
C PRO A 165 8.41 -7.37 -1.81
N ALA A 166 9.23 -6.31 -1.73
CA ALA A 166 8.80 -5.04 -1.14
C ALA A 166 7.79 -4.32 -2.06
N VAL A 167 7.97 -4.41 -3.38
CA VAL A 167 7.00 -3.89 -4.36
C VAL A 167 5.65 -4.60 -4.20
N LEU A 168 5.67 -5.93 -4.16
CA LEU A 168 4.46 -6.73 -3.97
C LEU A 168 3.78 -6.46 -2.62
N ALA A 169 4.57 -6.23 -1.57
CA ALA A 169 4.07 -5.89 -0.24
C ALA A 169 3.37 -4.51 -0.23
N HIS A 170 3.91 -3.53 -0.96
CA HIS A 170 3.28 -2.22 -1.11
C HIS A 170 1.98 -2.28 -1.91
N ASP A 171 1.98 -2.94 -3.07
CA ASP A 171 0.78 -3.11 -3.90
C ASP A 171 -0.34 -3.83 -3.14
N ALA A 172 0.06 -4.84 -2.37
CA ALA A 172 -0.80 -5.55 -1.46
C ALA A 172 -1.41 -4.66 -0.38
N GLU A 173 -0.59 -3.88 0.31
CA GLU A 173 -1.06 -2.91 1.30
C GLU A 173 -2.09 -1.97 0.68
N GLN A 174 -1.76 -1.34 -0.46
CA GLN A 174 -2.65 -0.43 -1.17
C GLN A 174 -3.99 -1.11 -1.52
N SER A 175 -3.95 -2.36 -1.97
CA SER A 175 -5.16 -3.14 -2.27
C SER A 175 -6.01 -3.41 -1.01
N LEU A 176 -5.37 -3.73 0.12
CA LEU A 176 -6.07 -3.96 1.39
C LEU A 176 -6.66 -2.63 1.91
N VAL A 177 -5.89 -1.55 1.96
CA VAL A 177 -6.39 -0.25 2.41
C VAL A 177 -7.57 0.22 1.55
N SER A 178 -7.49 0.04 0.21
CA SER A 178 -8.55 0.34 -0.74
C SER A 178 -9.85 -0.43 -0.42
N LYS A 179 -9.78 -1.77 -0.32
CA LYS A 179 -10.95 -2.65 -0.12
C LYS A 179 -11.59 -2.53 1.27
N TYR A 180 -10.79 -2.37 2.32
CA TYR A 180 -11.29 -2.40 3.70
C TYR A 180 -11.88 -1.05 4.15
N SER A 181 -11.85 -0.03 3.30
CA SER A 181 -12.70 1.16 3.47
C SER A 181 -14.20 0.83 3.44
N GLU A 182 -14.57 -0.29 2.79
CA GLU A 182 -15.96 -0.69 2.55
C GLU A 182 -16.49 -1.78 3.49
N SER A 183 -15.63 -2.56 4.17
CA SER A 183 -16.04 -3.82 4.83
C SER A 183 -16.01 -3.88 6.37
N ASP A 184 -15.38 -2.94 7.06
CA ASP A 184 -15.38 -2.94 8.53
C ASP A 184 -16.59 -2.20 9.09
N HIS A 185 -17.76 -2.85 9.09
CA HIS A 185 -18.86 -2.68 10.06
C HIS A 185 -19.00 -1.31 10.77
N ASN A 186 -18.97 -0.21 10.00
CA ASN A 186 -19.13 1.15 10.52
C ASN A 186 -20.39 1.77 9.90
N PRO A 187 -21.34 2.27 10.71
CA PRO A 187 -22.50 2.98 10.22
C PRO A 187 -22.04 4.25 9.50
N GLY A 188 -22.17 4.29 8.18
CA GLY A 188 -21.71 5.41 7.36
C GLY A 188 -20.97 5.04 6.07
N SER A 189 -21.03 3.79 5.62
CA SER A 189 -20.77 3.48 4.20
C SER A 189 -21.46 4.53 3.33
N PHE A 190 -20.72 5.11 2.38
CA PHE A 190 -21.18 6.22 1.54
C PHE A 190 -22.53 5.94 0.84
N SER A 191 -22.85 4.66 0.62
CA SER A 191 -24.12 4.20 0.04
C SER A 191 -25.32 4.17 1.01
N THR A 192 -25.08 4.33 2.32
CA THR A 192 -26.10 4.17 3.38
C THR A 192 -26.55 5.48 4.02
N GLN A 193 -25.96 6.62 3.66
CA GLN A 193 -26.34 7.93 4.20
C GLN A 193 -27.21 8.71 3.19
N PRO A 194 -28.34 9.30 3.62
CA PRO A 194 -29.20 10.08 2.72
C PRO A 194 -28.46 11.30 2.15
N ARG A 195 -28.78 11.61 0.89
CA ARG A 195 -28.14 12.68 0.09
C ARG A 195 -28.29 14.07 0.71
#